data_AF-A0AAY5F2A8-F1
#
_entry.id   AF-A0AAY5F2A8-F1
#
_cell.length_a   1.000
_cell.length_b   1.000
_cell.length_c   1.000
_cell.angle_alpha   90.00
_cell.angle_beta   90.00
_cell.angle_gamma   90.00
#
_symmetry.space_group_name_H-M   'P 1'
#
loop_
_entity.id
_entity.type
_entity.pdbx_description
1 polymer ?
#
loop_
_entity_poly.entity_id
_entity_poly.type
_entity_poly.pdbx_seq_one_letter_code
_entity_poly.pdbx_strand_id
1 'polypeptide(L)'
;IFLFNIKFGPFTGNATLMRWFRQINDHFRVRGCSYILYKPHGKHKTAGETAEGALLKLTQGLRDESMAYIYHCQNHYFCPVGFEATPLKAAKAYRAPLPLNEMEHWILIGEPSRKHPAIHCKKWADIVTDLNTQNPEYLDIRHTERGIQFRKTKKVGGNLHCLMAFQRVNWQKLGPWALNLENLRNDLHQQGAEHRSHDSSGEGLDDRASKHLGRQGRSHSTGNQKSEQAWNVSPILRNTDTKSSPDSDLDEDITD
;
A
#
# COMPACT_ATOMS: atom_id res chain seq x y z
N ILE A 1 -12.98 -19.57 22.96
CA ILE A 1 -11.60 -19.50 23.49
C ILE A 1 -11.51 -18.23 24.32
N PHE A 2 -11.45 -18.33 25.65
CA PHE A 2 -11.37 -17.15 26.50
C PHE A 2 -9.91 -16.92 26.93
N LEU A 3 -9.34 -15.78 26.53
CA LEU A 3 -7.94 -15.39 26.75
C LEU A 3 -7.68 -14.84 28.16
N PHE A 4 -8.49 -15.18 29.17
CA PHE A 4 -8.48 -14.53 30.49
C PHE A 4 -7.12 -14.57 31.21
N ASN A 5 -6.26 -15.54 30.89
CA ASN A 5 -4.94 -15.68 31.51
C ASN A 5 -3.81 -14.94 30.75
N ILE A 6 -4.08 -14.37 29.58
CA ILE A 6 -3.09 -13.61 28.79
C ILE A 6 -3.46 -12.15 28.85
N LYS A 7 -2.82 -11.42 29.77
CA LYS A 7 -3.04 -9.99 29.92
C LYS A 7 -2.45 -9.25 28.73
N PHE A 8 -3.26 -8.45 28.04
CA PHE A 8 -2.81 -7.55 26.97
C PHE A 8 -1.78 -6.52 27.46
N GLY A 9 -1.74 -6.26 28.77
CA GLY A 9 -0.87 -5.27 29.40
C GLY A 9 -1.59 -3.93 29.62
N PRO A 10 -1.00 -3.00 30.39
CA PRO A 10 -1.66 -1.76 30.80
C PRO A 10 -1.74 -0.69 29.69
N PHE A 11 -1.01 -0.85 28.57
CA PHE A 11 -0.93 0.15 27.51
C PHE A 11 -1.16 -0.45 26.12
N THR A 12 -2.15 0.08 25.41
CA THR A 12 -2.53 -0.34 24.06
C THR A 12 -1.71 0.41 23.00
N GLY A 13 -0.73 -0.26 22.42
CA GLY A 13 0.04 0.27 21.29
C GLY A 13 0.60 -0.84 20.42
N ASN A 14 1.09 -0.51 19.22
CA ASN A 14 1.51 -1.48 18.20
C ASN A 14 2.50 -2.52 18.73
N ALA A 15 3.52 -2.08 19.47
CA ALA A 15 4.49 -2.99 20.07
C ALA A 15 3.87 -3.89 21.15
N THR A 16 2.90 -3.39 21.91
CA THR A 16 2.16 -4.21 22.89
C THR A 16 1.35 -5.27 22.17
N LEU A 17 0.61 -4.91 21.12
CA LEU A 17 -0.19 -5.83 20.32
C LEU A 17 0.68 -6.96 19.71
N MET A 18 1.82 -6.61 19.13
CA MET A 18 2.77 -7.58 18.58
C MET A 18 3.35 -8.50 19.67
N ARG A 19 3.66 -7.98 20.86
CA ARG A 19 4.10 -8.78 22.01
C ARG A 19 3.00 -9.71 22.53
N TRP A 20 1.77 -9.21 22.59
CA TRP A 20 0.61 -9.99 23.01
C TRP A 20 0.35 -11.15 22.05
N PHE A 21 0.47 -10.93 20.74
CA PHE A 21 0.38 -12.01 19.76
C PHE A 21 1.44 -13.10 19.99
N ARG A 22 2.68 -12.72 20.32
CA ARG A 22 3.73 -13.67 20.71
C ARG A 22 3.35 -14.47 21.96
N GLN A 23 2.79 -13.82 22.98
CA GLN A 23 2.34 -14.51 24.20
C GLN A 23 1.18 -15.48 23.94
N ILE A 24 0.26 -15.13 23.03
CA ILE A 24 -0.80 -16.04 22.56
C ILE A 24 -0.18 -17.26 21.88
N ASN A 25 0.76 -17.03 20.97
CA ASN A 25 1.45 -18.11 20.27
C ASN A 25 2.16 -19.05 21.25
N ASP A 26 2.89 -18.49 22.21
CA ASP A 26 3.59 -19.25 23.26
C ASP A 26 2.60 -20.05 24.13
N HIS A 27 1.46 -19.45 24.51
CA HIS A 27 0.43 -20.11 25.32
C HIS A 27 -0.22 -21.30 24.62
N PHE A 28 -0.62 -21.13 23.35
CA PHE A 28 -1.23 -22.20 22.55
C PHE A 28 -0.20 -23.12 21.89
N ARG A 29 1.09 -22.91 22.13
CA ARG A 29 2.22 -23.66 21.53
C ARG A 29 2.18 -23.67 20.01
N VAL A 30 1.70 -22.59 19.39
CA VAL A 30 1.72 -22.39 17.94
C VAL A 30 2.88 -21.49 17.56
N ARG A 31 3.42 -21.67 16.34
CA ARG A 31 4.47 -20.81 15.81
C ARG A 31 3.82 -19.74 14.94
N GLY A 32 4.13 -18.48 15.24
CA GLY A 32 3.70 -17.35 14.44
C GLY A 32 4.62 -16.15 14.62
N CYS A 33 4.64 -15.27 13.64
CA CYS A 33 5.40 -14.03 13.68
C CYS A 33 4.48 -12.83 13.40
N SER A 34 4.90 -11.66 13.86
CA SER A 34 4.24 -10.40 13.51
C SER A 34 5.29 -9.38 13.11
N TYR A 35 4.96 -8.53 12.15
CA TYR A 35 5.85 -7.48 11.66
C TYR A 35 5.04 -6.29 11.10
N ILE A 36 5.69 -5.14 10.98
CA ILE A 36 5.10 -3.99 10.30
C ILE A 36 5.30 -4.20 8.81
N LEU A 37 4.20 -4.40 8.07
CA LEU A 37 4.19 -4.57 6.62
C LEU A 37 4.51 -3.24 5.92
N TYR A 38 3.86 -2.16 6.35
CA TYR A 38 4.02 -0.85 5.73
C TYR A 38 3.90 0.28 6.74
N LYS A 39 4.95 1.10 6.80
CA LYS A 39 5.02 2.33 7.58
C LYS A 39 6.08 3.26 6.97
N PRO A 40 5.70 4.30 6.22
CA PRO A 40 6.67 5.15 5.51
C PRO A 40 7.44 6.09 6.44
N HIS A 41 6.85 6.50 7.57
CA HIS A 41 7.43 7.53 8.44
C HIS A 41 7.45 7.15 9.93
N GLY A 42 8.31 7.84 10.69
CA GLY A 42 8.41 7.70 12.14
C GLY A 42 9.16 6.44 12.62
N LYS A 43 8.92 6.08 13.88
CA LYS A 43 9.59 4.94 14.53
C LYS A 43 9.14 3.62 13.90
N HIS A 44 10.10 2.73 13.64
CA HIS A 44 9.89 1.45 12.96
C HIS A 44 9.39 1.60 11.52
N LYS A 45 9.87 2.62 10.80
CA LYS A 45 9.61 2.77 9.36
C LYS A 45 10.11 1.54 8.59
N THR A 46 9.38 1.16 7.55
CA THR A 46 9.73 0.07 6.65
C THR A 46 10.58 0.62 5.51
N ALA A 47 11.91 0.63 5.69
CA ALA A 47 12.83 1.18 4.71
C ALA A 47 12.81 0.39 3.39
N GLY A 48 12.71 1.10 2.26
CA GLY A 48 12.68 0.49 0.93
C GLY A 48 11.32 -0.08 0.50
N GLU A 49 10.32 -0.08 1.38
CA GLU A 49 8.96 -0.52 1.04
C GLU A 49 8.18 0.60 0.35
N THR A 50 7.73 0.37 -0.89
CA THR A 50 6.86 1.30 -1.61
C THR A 50 5.38 1.02 -1.33
N ALA A 51 4.50 1.96 -1.67
CA ALA A 51 3.06 1.74 -1.57
C ALA A 51 2.59 0.58 -2.45
N GLU A 52 3.16 0.43 -3.65
CA GLU A 52 2.85 -0.65 -4.58
C GLU A 52 3.36 -2.00 -4.07
N GLY A 53 4.59 -2.04 -3.52
CA GLY A 53 5.15 -3.25 -2.92
C GLY A 53 4.36 -3.71 -1.69
N ALA A 54 3.94 -2.77 -0.85
CA ALA A 54 3.07 -3.04 0.28
C ALA A 54 1.69 -3.57 -0.15
N LEU A 55 1.08 -2.98 -1.18
CA LEU A 55 -0.19 -3.42 -1.74
C LEU A 55 -0.09 -4.85 -2.31
N LEU A 56 0.98 -5.17 -3.03
CA LEU A 56 1.20 -6.51 -3.55
C LEU A 56 1.29 -7.53 -2.42
N LYS A 57 2.07 -7.24 -1.37
CA LYS A 57 2.21 -8.14 -0.20
C LYS A 57 0.90 -8.27 0.58
N LEU A 58 0.14 -7.18 0.71
CA LEU A 58 -1.16 -7.19 1.38
C LEU A 58 -2.16 -8.05 0.60
N THR A 59 -2.32 -7.81 -0.70
CA THR A 59 -3.29 -8.54 -1.54
C THR A 59 -2.91 -10.02 -1.70
N GLN A 60 -1.63 -10.34 -1.83
CA GLN A 60 -1.16 -11.72 -1.82
C GLN A 60 -1.47 -12.43 -0.50
N GLY A 61 -1.14 -11.84 0.64
CA GLY A 61 -1.41 -12.51 1.91
C GLY A 61 -2.87 -12.43 2.36
N LEU A 62 -3.69 -11.51 1.87
CA LEU A 62 -5.16 -11.58 2.08
C LEU A 62 -5.80 -12.80 1.40
N ARG A 63 -5.10 -13.43 0.45
CA ARG A 63 -5.49 -14.73 -0.14
C ARG A 63 -4.89 -15.93 0.62
N ASP A 64 -4.01 -15.70 1.59
CA ASP A 64 -3.32 -16.73 2.36
C ASP A 64 -4.00 -16.92 3.73
N GLU A 65 -4.56 -18.10 3.96
CA GLU A 65 -5.22 -18.48 5.22
C GLU A 65 -4.28 -18.47 6.45
N SER A 66 -2.97 -18.39 6.24
CA SER A 66 -1.99 -18.27 7.32
C SER A 66 -1.69 -16.83 7.73
N MET A 67 -2.24 -15.83 7.03
CA MET A 67 -1.98 -14.42 7.23
C MET A 67 -3.20 -13.68 7.78
N ALA A 68 -2.95 -12.71 8.65
CA ALA A 68 -3.93 -11.75 9.14
C ALA A 68 -3.29 -10.37 9.24
N TYR A 69 -4.09 -9.32 9.14
CA TYR A 69 -3.61 -7.96 9.09
C TYR A 69 -4.33 -7.05 10.08
N ILE A 70 -3.61 -6.03 10.53
CA ILE A 70 -4.17 -4.94 11.33
C ILE A 70 -3.64 -3.63 10.78
N TYR A 71 -4.55 -2.75 10.38
CA TYR A 71 -4.26 -1.38 10.02
C TYR A 71 -4.58 -0.48 11.21
N HIS A 72 -3.55 0.09 11.83
CA HIS A 72 -3.70 1.02 12.94
C HIS A 72 -3.69 2.46 12.45
N CYS A 73 -4.76 3.20 12.72
CA CYS A 73 -4.92 4.61 12.36
C CYS A 73 -5.86 5.32 13.34
N GLN A 74 -5.64 6.60 13.62
CA GLN A 74 -6.52 7.44 14.46
C GLN A 74 -6.93 6.80 15.81
N ASN A 75 -5.98 6.16 16.51
CA ASN A 75 -6.19 5.42 17.76
C ASN A 75 -7.23 4.28 17.65
N HIS A 76 -7.34 3.70 16.46
CA HIS A 76 -8.28 2.64 16.16
C HIS A 76 -7.62 1.57 15.28
N TYR A 77 -8.07 0.33 15.43
CA TYR A 77 -7.51 -0.84 14.77
C TYR A 77 -8.54 -1.41 13.79
N PHE A 78 -8.26 -1.24 12.51
CA PHE A 78 -9.00 -1.87 11.42
C PHE A 78 -8.42 -3.25 11.11
N CYS A 79 -9.28 -4.20 10.75
CA CYS A 79 -8.85 -5.53 10.31
C CYS A 79 -9.09 -5.66 8.80
N PRO A 80 -8.07 -5.47 7.94
CA PRO A 80 -8.18 -5.86 6.54
C PRO A 80 -8.53 -7.35 6.41
N VAL A 81 -9.62 -7.67 5.72
CA VAL A 81 -10.16 -9.04 5.55
C VAL A 81 -10.25 -9.47 4.09
N GLY A 82 -10.09 -8.55 3.15
CA GLY A 82 -10.11 -8.83 1.73
C GLY A 82 -9.82 -7.58 0.91
N PHE A 83 -9.93 -7.69 -0.40
CA PHE A 83 -9.73 -6.57 -1.31
C PHE A 83 -10.52 -6.77 -2.61
N GLU A 84 -10.72 -5.66 -3.31
CA GLU A 84 -11.29 -5.61 -4.65
C GLU A 84 -10.35 -4.79 -5.55
N ALA A 85 -10.04 -5.32 -6.74
CA ALA A 85 -9.19 -4.65 -7.72
C ALA A 85 -10.03 -4.30 -8.94
N THR A 86 -10.58 -3.08 -8.95
CA THR A 86 -11.54 -2.63 -9.95
C THR A 86 -10.81 -1.96 -11.12
N PRO A 87 -10.96 -2.45 -12.37
CA PRO A 87 -10.35 -1.80 -13.52
C PRO A 87 -10.88 -0.38 -13.72
N LEU A 88 -9.98 0.57 -13.97
CA LEU A 88 -10.33 1.99 -14.19
C LEU A 88 -11.20 2.22 -15.43
N LYS A 89 -11.20 1.26 -16.37
CA LYS A 89 -12.00 1.28 -17.59
C LYS A 89 -12.89 0.04 -17.64
N ALA A 90 -14.20 0.24 -17.71
CA ALA A 90 -15.18 -0.85 -17.76
C ALA A 90 -14.93 -1.87 -18.89
N ALA A 91 -14.45 -1.41 -20.05
CA ALA A 91 -14.08 -2.27 -21.17
C ALA A 91 -12.95 -3.28 -20.87
N LYS A 92 -12.23 -3.10 -19.75
CA LYS A 92 -11.17 -3.99 -19.28
C LYS A 92 -11.61 -4.90 -18.13
N ALA A 93 -12.86 -4.81 -17.65
CA ALA A 93 -13.37 -5.56 -16.48
C ALA A 93 -13.13 -7.08 -16.56
N TYR A 94 -13.23 -7.64 -17.77
CA TYR A 94 -13.07 -9.09 -18.02
C TYR A 94 -11.75 -9.44 -18.70
N ARG A 95 -10.82 -8.49 -18.86
CA ARG A 95 -9.48 -8.74 -19.39
C ARG A 95 -8.56 -9.01 -18.22
N ALA A 96 -8.16 -10.27 -18.03
CA ALA A 96 -7.20 -10.66 -17.00
C ALA A 96 -5.88 -11.12 -17.64
N PRO A 97 -4.70 -10.81 -17.06
CA PRO A 97 -4.42 -9.91 -15.94
C PRO A 97 -4.14 -8.45 -16.38
N LEU A 98 -4.50 -7.46 -15.55
CA LEU A 98 -4.18 -6.04 -15.77
C LEU A 98 -3.02 -5.56 -14.88
N PRO A 99 -2.24 -4.55 -15.32
CA PRO A 99 -1.26 -3.86 -14.47
C PRO A 99 -1.91 -3.09 -13.31
N LEU A 100 -1.19 -2.96 -12.17
CA LEU A 100 -1.70 -2.27 -10.98
C LEU A 100 -2.15 -0.83 -11.23
N ASN A 101 -1.47 -0.09 -12.11
CA ASN A 101 -1.80 1.29 -12.44
C ASN A 101 -3.08 1.44 -13.30
N GLU A 102 -3.64 0.34 -13.79
CA GLU A 102 -4.91 0.31 -14.51
C GLU A 102 -6.08 -0.10 -13.61
N MET A 103 -5.83 -0.29 -12.31
CA MET A 103 -6.80 -0.77 -11.34
C MET A 103 -6.85 0.14 -10.10
N GLU A 104 -8.06 0.45 -9.66
CA GLU A 104 -8.30 1.01 -8.34
C GLU A 104 -8.45 -0.12 -7.32
N HIS A 105 -7.66 -0.07 -6.25
CA HIS A 105 -7.67 -1.10 -5.22
C HIS A 105 -8.44 -0.61 -4.00
N TRP A 106 -9.38 -1.45 -3.55
CA TRP A 106 -10.18 -1.24 -2.37
C TRP A 106 -9.85 -2.32 -1.35
N ILE A 107 -9.59 -1.93 -0.12
CA ILE A 107 -9.35 -2.86 0.98
C ILE A 107 -10.65 -3.01 1.76
N LEU A 108 -11.12 -4.25 1.89
CA LEU A 108 -12.26 -4.60 2.72
C LEU A 108 -11.80 -4.66 4.18
N ILE A 109 -12.48 -3.91 5.04
CA ILE A 109 -12.19 -3.76 6.46
C ILE A 109 -13.30 -4.43 7.26
N GLY A 110 -12.93 -5.44 8.06
CA GLY A 110 -13.72 -5.94 9.18
C GLY A 110 -13.55 -5.00 10.38
N GLU A 111 -14.65 -4.44 10.84
CA GLU A 111 -14.66 -3.39 11.84
C GLU A 111 -15.11 -3.93 13.21
N PRO A 112 -14.22 -3.98 14.22
CA PRO A 112 -14.59 -4.47 15.55
C PRO A 112 -15.49 -3.51 16.34
N SER A 113 -15.55 -2.22 15.97
CA SER A 113 -16.38 -1.21 16.63
C SER A 113 -17.84 -1.32 16.23
N ARG A 114 -18.74 -1.34 17.22
CA ARG A 114 -20.20 -1.29 17.00
C ARG A 114 -20.70 0.04 16.45
N LYS A 115 -19.87 1.08 16.41
CA LYS A 115 -20.24 2.42 15.90
C LYS A 115 -20.14 2.54 14.38
N HIS A 116 -19.66 1.50 13.72
CA HIS A 116 -19.40 1.48 12.29
C HIS A 116 -19.99 0.21 11.66
N PRO A 117 -20.25 0.20 10.34
CA PRO A 117 -20.67 -1.01 9.64
C PRO A 117 -19.64 -2.12 9.85
N ALA A 118 -20.14 -3.34 10.14
CA ALA A 118 -19.30 -4.50 10.43
C ALA A 118 -18.28 -4.81 9.33
N ILE A 119 -18.64 -4.52 8.08
CA ILE A 119 -17.75 -4.54 6.93
C ILE A 119 -17.93 -3.22 6.18
N HIS A 120 -16.81 -2.59 5.84
CA HIS A 120 -16.76 -1.44 4.94
C HIS A 120 -15.48 -1.50 4.10
N CYS A 121 -15.29 -0.57 3.16
CA CYS A 121 -14.09 -0.54 2.33
C CYS A 121 -13.38 0.82 2.40
N LYS A 122 -12.08 0.81 2.13
CA LYS A 122 -11.25 2.01 1.97
C LYS A 122 -10.41 1.89 0.72
N LYS A 123 -10.25 2.97 -0.05
CA LYS A 123 -9.33 2.98 -1.18
C LYS A 123 -7.91 2.81 -0.66
N TRP A 124 -7.10 2.03 -1.36
CA TRP A 124 -5.68 1.90 -1.06
C TRP A 124 -4.98 3.26 -1.10
N ALA A 125 -5.34 4.11 -2.07
CA ALA A 125 -4.81 5.47 -2.17
C ALA A 125 -5.04 6.28 -0.88
N ASP A 126 -6.23 6.21 -0.28
CA ASP A 126 -6.53 6.92 0.97
C ASP A 126 -5.72 6.37 2.15
N ILE A 127 -5.55 5.04 2.23
CA ILE A 127 -4.70 4.38 3.24
C ILE A 127 -3.24 4.85 3.08
N VAL A 128 -2.75 4.91 1.84
CA VAL A 128 -1.39 5.40 1.54
C VAL A 128 -1.24 6.84 1.95
N THR A 129 -2.22 7.69 1.64
CA THR A 129 -2.22 9.10 2.08
C THR A 129 -2.15 9.18 3.60
N ASP A 130 -3.04 8.50 4.32
CA ASP A 130 -3.04 8.47 5.79
C ASP A 130 -1.69 8.05 6.38
N LEU A 131 -1.08 6.99 5.84
CA LEU A 131 0.20 6.49 6.32
C LEU A 131 1.38 7.43 6.01
N ASN A 132 1.31 8.17 4.89
CA ASN A 132 2.35 9.12 4.47
C ASN A 132 2.18 10.52 5.07
N THR A 133 0.98 10.92 5.51
CA THR A 133 0.78 12.21 6.17
C THR A 133 1.55 12.24 7.50
N GLN A 134 2.15 13.38 7.83
CA GLN A 134 2.90 13.57 9.08
C GLN A 134 2.44 14.85 9.76
N ASN A 135 2.60 14.91 11.08
CA ASN A 135 2.23 16.11 11.84
C ASN A 135 2.90 17.38 11.26
N PRO A 136 2.21 18.53 11.24
CA PRO A 136 0.90 18.77 11.86
C PRO A 136 -0.29 18.27 11.01
N GLU A 137 -0.06 17.86 9.78
CA GLU A 137 -1.11 17.36 8.90
C GLU A 137 -1.57 15.96 9.32
N TYR A 138 -2.83 15.65 9.04
CA TYR A 138 -3.37 14.29 9.15
C TYR A 138 -4.55 14.11 8.21
N LEU A 139 -4.72 12.88 7.71
CA LEU A 139 -5.97 12.43 7.11
C LEU A 139 -6.79 11.70 8.18
N ASP A 140 -8.07 12.00 8.29
CA ASP A 140 -8.99 11.14 9.05
C ASP A 140 -9.53 10.08 8.08
N ILE A 141 -8.90 8.91 8.05
CA ILE A 141 -9.29 7.83 7.14
C ILE A 141 -10.74 7.35 7.35
N ARG A 142 -11.36 7.64 8.50
CA ARG A 142 -12.79 7.37 8.73
C ARG A 142 -13.69 8.38 8.03
N HIS A 143 -13.19 9.59 7.81
CA HIS A 143 -13.88 10.75 7.28
C HIS A 143 -13.05 11.39 6.15
N THR A 144 -12.80 10.63 5.08
CA THR A 144 -11.93 11.06 3.97
C THR A 144 -12.50 12.27 3.22
N GLU A 145 -13.80 12.50 3.30
CA GLU A 145 -14.49 13.68 2.77
C GLU A 145 -13.98 15.01 3.36
N ARG A 146 -13.35 14.98 4.55
CA ARG A 146 -12.78 16.17 5.20
C ARG A 146 -11.42 16.56 4.64
N GLY A 147 -10.83 15.72 3.79
CA GLY A 147 -9.48 15.92 3.25
C GLY A 147 -8.39 15.96 4.33
N ILE A 148 -7.25 16.54 3.96
CA ILE A 148 -6.12 16.74 4.87
C ILE A 148 -6.48 17.86 5.86
N GLN A 149 -6.31 17.57 7.14
CA GLN A 149 -6.58 18.48 8.25
C GLN A 149 -5.29 18.79 9.01
N PHE A 150 -5.31 19.86 9.81
CA PHE A 150 -4.17 20.31 10.60
C PHE A 150 -4.41 20.15 12.10
N ARG A 151 -3.43 19.61 12.81
CA ARG A 151 -3.41 19.51 14.28
C ARG A 151 -2.75 20.74 14.86
N LYS A 152 -3.34 21.26 15.95
CA LYS A 152 -2.67 22.21 16.84
C LYS A 152 -1.64 21.46 17.68
N THR A 153 -0.44 21.28 17.15
CA THR A 153 0.66 20.57 17.83
C THR A 153 1.99 21.28 17.61
N LYS A 154 2.82 21.32 18.65
CA LYS A 154 4.22 21.78 18.54
C LYS A 154 5.14 20.73 17.91
N LYS A 155 4.71 19.45 17.89
CA LYS A 155 5.49 18.35 17.33
C LYS A 155 5.25 18.27 15.82
N VAL A 156 6.30 18.54 15.05
CA VAL A 156 6.32 18.38 13.60
C VAL A 156 6.91 17.01 13.25
N GLY A 157 6.35 16.38 12.22
CA GLY A 157 6.82 15.10 11.70
C GLY A 157 6.33 13.86 12.44
N GLY A 158 6.59 12.72 11.81
CA GLY A 158 6.25 11.39 12.32
C GLY A 158 4.78 11.02 12.15
N ASN A 159 4.55 9.72 12.05
CA ASN A 159 3.24 9.09 11.99
C ASN A 159 3.24 7.83 12.87
N LEU A 160 2.17 7.62 13.64
CA LEU A 160 1.99 6.44 14.48
C LEU A 160 1.27 5.30 13.75
N HIS A 161 0.61 5.62 12.65
CA HIS A 161 -0.17 4.69 11.86
C HIS A 161 0.75 3.70 11.15
N CYS A 162 0.24 2.50 10.94
CA CYS A 162 0.95 1.44 10.22
C CYS A 162 0.01 0.31 9.83
N LEU A 163 0.43 -0.44 8.82
CA LEU A 163 -0.14 -1.73 8.47
C LEU A 163 0.76 -2.84 9.04
N MET A 164 0.20 -3.72 9.86
CA MET A 164 0.88 -4.84 10.49
C MET A 164 0.36 -6.16 9.91
N ALA A 165 1.27 -7.13 9.80
CA ALA A 165 0.98 -8.49 9.38
C ALA A 165 1.25 -9.47 10.54
N PHE A 166 0.43 -10.50 10.62
CA PHE A 166 0.49 -11.59 11.58
C PHE A 166 0.42 -12.89 10.79
N GLN A 167 1.40 -13.76 10.96
CA GLN A 167 1.53 -14.97 10.17
C GLN A 167 1.63 -16.20 11.07
N ARG A 168 0.86 -17.23 10.75
CA ARG A 168 1.08 -18.59 11.25
C ARG A 168 2.23 -19.23 10.47
N VAL A 169 3.26 -19.67 11.17
CA VAL A 169 4.44 -20.31 10.56
C VAL A 169 4.31 -21.83 10.70
N ASN A 170 4.33 -22.56 9.59
CA ASN A 170 4.37 -24.02 9.61
C ASN A 170 5.76 -24.55 9.23
N TRP A 171 6.52 -25.01 10.21
CA TRP A 171 7.86 -25.56 9.99
C TRP A 171 7.89 -26.91 9.26
N GLN A 172 6.79 -27.66 9.22
CA GLN A 172 6.74 -28.88 8.40
C GLN A 172 6.80 -28.60 6.90
N LYS A 173 6.43 -27.38 6.47
CA LYS A 173 6.57 -26.90 5.08
C LYS A 173 7.88 -26.16 4.82
N LEU A 174 8.57 -25.75 5.88
CA LEU A 174 9.87 -25.07 5.81
C LEU A 174 10.97 -26.11 6.04
N GLY A 175 11.18 -26.99 5.05
CA GLY A 175 12.47 -27.68 4.94
C GLY A 175 13.61 -26.65 4.81
N PRO A 176 14.89 -27.06 4.95
CA PRO A 176 16.03 -26.15 5.09
C PRO A 176 16.19 -25.05 4.01
N TRP A 177 15.46 -25.11 2.89
CA TRP A 177 15.59 -24.22 1.72
C TRP A 177 14.36 -23.35 1.43
N ALA A 178 13.35 -23.31 2.30
CA ALA A 178 12.08 -22.65 2.00
C ALA A 178 12.08 -21.11 2.22
N LEU A 179 13.12 -20.41 1.74
CA LEU A 179 12.99 -19.05 1.25
C LEU A 179 12.77 -19.15 -0.27
N ASN A 180 11.58 -19.58 -0.68
CA ASN A 180 11.21 -19.62 -2.09
C ASN A 180 10.95 -18.19 -2.58
N LEU A 181 12.05 -17.47 -2.84
CA LEU A 181 12.10 -16.22 -3.59
C LEU A 181 11.79 -16.45 -5.10
N GLU A 182 11.54 -17.69 -5.49
CA GLU A 182 11.43 -18.16 -6.87
C GLU A 182 10.00 -18.04 -7.41
N ASN A 183 8.98 -18.09 -6.55
CA ASN A 183 7.60 -17.80 -6.95
C ASN A 183 7.40 -16.34 -7.40
N LEU A 184 8.20 -15.40 -6.89
CA LEU A 184 8.17 -14.01 -7.38
C LEU A 184 8.93 -13.84 -8.71
N ARG A 185 9.86 -14.75 -9.02
CA ARG A 185 10.67 -14.73 -10.24
C ARG A 185 9.97 -15.39 -11.44
N ASN A 186 9.08 -16.34 -11.17
CA ASN A 186 8.32 -17.04 -12.21
C ASN A 186 7.19 -16.18 -12.79
N ASP A 187 6.50 -15.38 -11.97
CA ASP A 187 5.46 -14.44 -12.46
C ASP A 187 6.03 -13.33 -13.35
N LEU A 188 7.30 -12.94 -13.15
CA LEU A 188 7.97 -11.93 -13.99
C LEU A 188 8.47 -12.52 -15.33
N HIS A 189 8.79 -13.82 -15.39
CA HIS A 189 9.21 -14.48 -16.63
C HIS A 189 8.04 -14.92 -17.50
N GLN A 190 6.89 -15.26 -16.92
CA GLN A 190 5.72 -15.68 -17.70
C GLN A 190 5.04 -14.55 -18.48
N GLN A 191 5.26 -13.28 -18.09
CA GLN A 191 4.79 -12.12 -18.88
C GLN A 191 5.71 -11.76 -20.07
N GLY A 192 6.87 -12.41 -20.21
CA GLY A 192 7.83 -12.14 -21.30
C GLY A 192 7.85 -13.17 -22.44
N ALA A 193 7.12 -14.28 -22.32
CA ALA A 193 7.28 -15.44 -23.21
C ALA A 193 6.08 -15.74 -24.14
N GLU A 194 5.00 -14.98 -24.09
CA GLU A 194 3.82 -15.17 -24.96
C GLU A 194 3.72 -14.16 -26.13
N HIS A 195 4.83 -13.58 -26.56
CA HIS A 195 4.84 -12.66 -27.72
C HIS A 195 5.73 -13.11 -28.90
N ARG A 196 6.06 -14.40 -28.99
CA ARG A 196 6.79 -14.96 -30.15
C ARG A 196 6.37 -16.38 -30.49
N SER A 197 5.18 -16.55 -31.06
CA SER A 197 4.89 -17.62 -32.02
C SER A 197 3.44 -17.54 -32.50
N HIS A 198 3.17 -16.74 -33.53
CA HIS A 198 2.18 -17.04 -34.57
C HIS A 198 2.24 -15.90 -35.60
N ASP A 199 3.01 -16.10 -36.67
CA ASP A 199 2.47 -15.86 -38.00
C ASP A 199 3.26 -16.63 -39.05
N SER A 200 2.52 -17.24 -39.98
CA SER A 200 3.03 -18.13 -41.01
C SER A 200 2.59 -17.65 -42.38
N SER A 201 3.47 -17.89 -43.36
CA SER A 201 3.26 -17.95 -44.82
C SER A 201 3.39 -16.66 -45.66
N GLY A 202 4.24 -16.74 -46.70
CA GLY A 202 4.44 -15.76 -47.76
C GLY A 202 5.75 -15.98 -48.51
N GLU A 203 5.67 -16.64 -49.67
CA GLU A 203 6.77 -16.97 -50.60
C GLU A 203 7.39 -15.74 -51.29
N GLY A 204 8.64 -15.84 -51.77
CA GLY A 204 9.24 -14.87 -52.70
C GLY A 204 10.76 -15.02 -52.91
N LEU A 205 11.15 -15.28 -54.16
CA LEU A 205 12.48 -15.58 -54.71
C LEU A 205 13.52 -14.43 -54.71
N ASP A 206 14.80 -14.85 -54.76
CA ASP A 206 16.03 -14.25 -55.34
C ASP A 206 16.35 -12.75 -55.17
N ASP A 207 17.56 -12.42 -54.68
CA ASP A 207 18.69 -12.09 -55.57
C ASP A 207 20.01 -11.72 -54.82
N ARG A 208 21.13 -12.14 -55.42
CA ARG A 208 22.50 -11.58 -55.47
C ARG A 208 23.26 -11.01 -54.23
N ALA A 209 24.32 -11.75 -53.90
CA ALA A 209 25.74 -11.35 -53.89
C ALA A 209 26.16 -9.94 -53.41
N SER A 210 26.96 -9.88 -52.33
CA SER A 210 28.40 -9.53 -52.42
C SER A 210 29.10 -9.46 -51.05
N LYS A 211 30.38 -9.82 -51.12
CA LYS A 211 31.44 -9.82 -50.10
C LYS A 211 31.56 -8.45 -49.39
N HIS A 212 32.02 -8.44 -48.14
CA HIS A 212 33.42 -8.07 -47.77
C HIS A 212 33.53 -7.61 -46.31
N LEU A 213 34.50 -8.23 -45.62
CA LEU A 213 35.26 -7.86 -44.41
C LEU A 213 34.85 -6.64 -43.55
N GLY A 214 34.91 -6.88 -42.24
CA GLY A 214 36.05 -6.36 -41.50
C GLY A 214 35.78 -5.47 -40.28
N ARG A 215 36.34 -5.94 -39.16
CA ARG A 215 37.01 -5.18 -38.09
C ARG A 215 36.18 -4.35 -37.09
N GLN A 216 36.21 -4.89 -35.86
CA GLN A 216 36.39 -4.21 -34.58
C GLN A 216 37.01 -2.80 -34.65
N GLY A 217 36.38 -1.87 -33.94
CA GLY A 217 36.95 -0.60 -33.48
C GLY A 217 36.35 -0.20 -32.13
N ARG A 218 37.16 -0.29 -31.08
CA ARG A 218 36.98 0.40 -29.79
C ARG A 218 36.99 1.93 -30.02
N SER A 219 36.25 2.70 -29.21
CA SER A 219 36.81 3.73 -28.30
C SER A 219 35.76 4.64 -27.63
N HIS A 220 35.89 4.73 -26.30
CA HIS A 220 35.81 5.86 -25.36
C HIS A 220 34.87 7.09 -25.57
N SER A 221 33.93 7.23 -24.63
CA SER A 221 33.61 8.38 -23.74
C SER A 221 34.08 9.80 -24.13
N THR A 222 33.14 10.76 -24.11
CA THR A 222 33.09 11.95 -23.22
C THR A 222 31.79 12.74 -23.48
N GLY A 223 31.29 13.49 -22.49
CA GLY A 223 30.39 14.62 -22.76
C GLY A 223 29.18 14.77 -21.84
N ASN A 224 29.40 15.37 -20.68
CA ASN A 224 28.39 15.83 -19.74
C ASN A 224 27.76 17.16 -20.23
N GLN A 225 26.45 17.23 -20.42
CA GLN A 225 25.70 18.50 -20.43
C GLN A 225 24.36 18.36 -19.70
N LYS A 226 24.18 19.28 -18.75
CA LYS A 226 22.96 19.56 -18.00
C LYS A 226 21.84 20.01 -18.93
N SER A 227 20.61 19.59 -18.66
CA SER A 227 19.43 20.42 -18.92
C SER A 227 18.40 20.23 -17.79
N GLU A 228 18.23 21.32 -17.04
CA GLU A 228 17.11 21.55 -16.14
C GLU A 228 15.84 21.76 -16.99
N GLN A 229 14.75 21.07 -16.67
CA GLN A 229 13.42 21.47 -17.09
C GLN A 229 12.48 21.40 -15.89
N ALA A 230 12.35 22.55 -15.25
CA ALA A 230 11.35 22.85 -14.26
C ALA A 230 9.97 22.95 -14.94
N TRP A 231 8.98 22.24 -14.42
CA TRP A 231 7.59 22.36 -14.84
C TRP A 231 7.01 23.64 -14.25
N ASN A 232 6.77 24.62 -15.11
CA ASN A 232 6.07 25.87 -14.78
C ASN A 232 4.59 25.58 -14.49
N VAL A 233 4.16 25.83 -13.26
CA VAL A 233 2.75 25.94 -12.87
C VAL A 233 2.34 27.41 -12.98
N SER A 234 1.42 27.72 -13.89
CA SER A 234 0.79 29.04 -13.98
C SER A 234 -0.34 29.18 -12.93
N PRO A 235 -0.41 30.26 -12.14
CA PRO A 235 -1.57 30.55 -11.30
C PRO A 235 -2.59 31.38 -12.07
N ILE A 236 -3.86 30.95 -12.07
CA ILE A 236 -4.98 31.81 -12.45
C ILE A 236 -5.43 32.54 -11.18
N LEU A 237 -5.23 33.86 -11.17
CA LEU A 237 -5.85 34.79 -10.23
C LEU A 237 -6.72 35.76 -11.03
N ARG A 238 -7.99 35.90 -10.62
CA ARG A 238 -8.94 37.03 -10.80
C ARG A 238 -10.28 36.54 -10.22
N ASN A 239 -11.08 37.29 -9.48
CA ASN A 239 -10.96 38.58 -8.82
C ASN A 239 -12.03 38.59 -7.70
N THR A 240 -11.79 39.43 -6.72
CA THR A 240 -12.69 39.92 -5.68
C THR A 240 -14.09 40.29 -6.16
N ASP A 241 -15.12 39.99 -5.37
CA ASP A 241 -16.17 40.95 -5.09
C ASP A 241 -16.84 40.70 -3.73
N THR A 242 -16.98 41.80 -3.01
CA THR A 242 -17.53 41.99 -1.67
C THR A 242 -19.05 41.96 -1.65
N LYS A 243 -19.65 41.31 -0.65
CA LYS A 243 -20.91 41.75 -0.02
C LYS A 243 -21.06 41.15 1.37
N SER A 244 -21.38 42.03 2.32
CA SER A 244 -21.44 41.85 3.77
C SER A 244 -22.86 41.57 4.29
N SER A 245 -22.92 40.69 5.31
CA SER A 245 -23.83 40.59 6.49
C SER A 245 -25.34 40.30 6.30
N PRO A 246 -26.09 39.83 7.34
CA PRO A 246 -25.74 39.68 8.77
C PRO A 246 -26.13 38.34 9.48
N ASP A 247 -25.57 38.19 10.69
CA ASP A 247 -26.09 37.62 11.96
C ASP A 247 -26.84 36.28 12.03
N SER A 248 -26.32 35.38 12.86
CA SER A 248 -27.13 34.60 13.82
C SER A 248 -26.26 34.15 14.99
N ASP A 249 -26.39 34.90 16.10
CA ASP A 249 -26.04 34.49 17.44
C ASP A 249 -26.93 33.31 17.86
N LEU A 250 -26.34 32.27 18.44
CA LEU A 250 -27.04 31.35 19.33
C LEU A 250 -26.16 31.17 20.56
N ASP A 251 -26.56 31.87 21.62
CA ASP A 251 -26.15 31.66 22.99
C ASP A 251 -26.43 30.21 23.43
N GLU A 252 -25.42 29.51 23.94
CA GLU A 252 -25.62 28.35 24.80
C GLU A 252 -25.57 28.83 26.26
N ASP A 253 -26.75 28.77 26.88
CA ASP A 253 -26.99 29.11 28.28
C ASP A 253 -26.44 28.01 29.22
N ILE A 254 -25.97 28.46 30.38
CA ILE A 254 -25.34 27.70 31.45
C ILE A 254 -26.38 27.48 32.57
N THR A 255 -26.32 26.30 33.25
CA THR A 255 -26.95 25.92 34.56
C THR A 255 -28.48 25.77 34.57
N ASP A 256 -29.10 24.77 35.22
CA ASP A 256 -28.77 23.96 36.41
C ASP A 256 -28.94 22.42 36.20
#